data_AF-A0A848C092-F1
#
_entry.id   AF-A0A848C092-F1
#
_cell.length_a   1.000
_cell.length_b   1.000
_cell.length_c   1.000
_cell.angle_alpha   90.00
_cell.angle_beta   90.00
_cell.angle_gamma   90.00
#
_symmetry.space_group_name_H-M   'P 1'
#
loop_
_entity.id
_entity.type
_entity.pdbx_description
1 polymer ?
#
loop_
_entity_poly.entity_id
_entity_poly.type
_entity_poly.pdbx_seq_one_letter_code
_entity_poly.pdbx_strand_id
1 'polypeptide(L)' 'MKKLTLFLAMICVLSSAGTAFAADYLGNPRSMKFHYTTCRTIKHPENFVPIDSRGEALAEGYVPCGVCKP' A
#
# COMPACT_ATOMS: atom_id res chain seq x y z
N MET A 1 11.27 51.82 20.78
CA MET A 1 11.15 51.57 19.32
C MET A 1 11.84 50.23 19.04
N LYS A 2 11.16 49.10 19.21
CA LYS A 2 10.33 48.40 18.21
C LYS A 2 11.16 47.30 17.51
N LYS A 3 11.06 46.09 18.07
CA LYS A 3 11.06 44.76 17.39
C LYS A 3 12.44 44.23 16.98
N LEU A 4 13.08 43.31 17.72
CA LEU A 4 12.69 41.89 17.90
C LEU A 4 11.87 41.36 16.72
N THR A 5 12.54 40.60 15.84
CA THR A 5 12.06 39.42 15.07
C THR A 5 12.72 39.37 13.70
N LEU A 6 13.79 38.57 13.56
CA LEU A 6 14.00 37.83 12.33
C LEU A 6 13.51 36.41 12.59
N PHE A 7 12.20 36.22 12.41
CA PHE A 7 11.61 34.90 12.23
C PHE A 7 12.04 34.43 10.85
N LEU A 8 13.00 33.49 10.81
CA LEU A 8 13.31 32.73 9.61
C LEU A 8 12.08 31.87 9.32
N ALA A 9 11.23 32.32 8.41
CA ALA A 9 10.08 31.59 7.93
C ALA A 9 10.59 30.36 7.15
N MET A 10 10.80 29.26 7.86
CA MET A 10 11.02 27.94 7.29
C MET A 10 9.68 27.42 6.77
N ILE A 11 9.27 27.96 5.62
CA ILE A 11 8.24 27.37 4.77
C ILE A 11 8.92 26.23 4.01
N CYS A 12 8.66 24.99 4.43
CA CYS A 12 8.80 23.73 3.68
C CYS A 12 8.52 22.64 4.72
N VAL A 13 7.49 21.80 4.64
CA VAL A 13 6.82 21.19 3.50
C VAL A 13 5.42 20.84 3.98
N LEU A 14 4.39 21.27 3.26
CA LEU A 14 3.06 20.70 3.44
C LEU A 14 3.11 19.31 2.83
N SER A 15 3.41 18.30 3.64
CA SER A 15 3.34 16.90 3.24
C SER A 15 1.88 16.61 2.90
N SER A 16 1.53 16.73 1.62
CA SER A 16 0.33 16.13 1.09
C SER A 16 0.51 14.63 1.23
N ALA A 17 0.06 14.09 2.37
CA ALA A 17 -0.26 12.68 2.53
C ALA A 17 -1.37 12.39 1.52
N GLY A 18 -0.96 12.09 0.27
CA GLY A 18 -1.86 11.53 -0.71
C GLY A 18 -2.46 10.30 -0.06
N THR A 19 -3.78 10.30 0.12
CA THR A 19 -4.51 9.10 0.48
C THR A 19 -4.29 8.11 -0.66
N ALA A 20 -3.22 7.32 -0.56
CA ALA A 20 -3.09 6.13 -1.36
C ALA A 20 -4.33 5.31 -1.01
N PHE A 21 -5.24 5.14 -1.96
CA PHE A 21 -6.27 4.14 -1.84
C PHE A 21 -5.52 2.83 -1.69
N ALA A 22 -5.38 2.36 -0.45
CA ALA A 22 -4.75 1.09 -0.15
C ALA A 22 -5.59 0.06 -0.87
N ALA A 23 -5.08 -0.43 -2.00
CA ALA A 23 -5.69 -1.57 -2.63
C ALA A 23 -5.45 -2.73 -1.68
N ASP A 24 -6.51 -3.24 -1.05
CA ASP A 24 -6.38 -4.35 -0.13
C ASP A 24 -5.90 -5.58 -0.93
N TYR A 25 -4.67 -6.01 -0.66
CA TYR A 25 -4.10 -7.20 -1.25
C TYR A 25 -4.29 -8.40 -0.33
N LEU A 26 -4.57 -9.55 -0.92
CA LEU A 26 -4.60 -10.84 -0.25
C LEU A 26 -3.60 -11.80 -0.89
N GLY A 27 -2.65 -12.29 -0.10
CA GLY A 27 -1.68 -13.31 -0.44
C GLY A 27 -2.19 -14.71 -0.12
N ASN A 28 -2.07 -15.65 -1.07
CA ASN A 28 -2.32 -17.05 -0.82
C ASN A 28 -1.00 -17.75 -0.43
N PRO A 29 -0.79 -18.11 0.84
CA PRO A 29 0.49 -18.67 1.31
C PRO A 29 0.80 -20.06 0.73
N ARG A 30 -0.20 -20.77 0.18
CA ARG A 30 0.00 -22.08 -0.46
C ARG A 30 0.51 -21.98 -1.89
N SER A 31 0.01 -21.01 -2.66
CA SER A 31 0.34 -20.84 -4.08
C SER A 31 1.34 -19.73 -4.35
N MET A 32 1.69 -18.94 -3.33
CA MET A 32 2.53 -17.73 -3.44
C MET A 32 2.00 -16.74 -4.48
N LYS A 33 0.67 -16.65 -4.64
CA LYS A 33 0.03 -15.64 -5.49
C LYS A 33 -0.68 -14.59 -4.65
N PHE A 34 -0.57 -13.32 -5.02
CA PHE A 34 -1.35 -12.25 -4.40
C PHE A 34 -2.38 -11.65 -5.37
N HIS A 35 -3.44 -11.10 -4.80
CA HIS A 35 -4.66 -10.69 -5.48
C HIS A 35 -5.19 -9.39 -4.88
N TYR A 36 -5.92 -8.55 -5.64
CA TYR A 36 -6.88 -7.63 -5.02
C TYR A 36 -7.98 -8.40 -4.28
N THR A 37 -8.50 -7.87 -3.17
CA THR A 37 -9.64 -8.45 -2.41
C THR A 37 -10.88 -8.71 -3.27
N THR A 38 -11.07 -7.95 -4.34
CA THR A 38 -12.19 -8.09 -5.30
C THR A 38 -11.97 -9.14 -6.38
N CYS A 39 -10.85 -9.87 -6.35
CA CYS A 39 -10.53 -10.83 -7.39
C CYS A 39 -11.50 -12.02 -7.38
N ARG A 40 -12.21 -12.22 -8.50
CA ARG A 40 -13.18 -13.31 -8.69
C ARG A 40 -12.63 -14.74 -8.48
N THR A 41 -11.30 -14.91 -8.44
CA THR A 41 -10.69 -16.22 -8.22
C THR A 41 -10.59 -16.59 -6.74
N ILE A 42 -10.80 -15.62 -5.84
CA ILE A 42 -10.82 -15.86 -4.39
C ILE A 42 -12.15 -16.51 -4.03
N LYS A 43 -12.12 -17.81 -3.70
CA LYS A 43 -13.29 -18.56 -3.21
C LYS A 43 -13.36 -18.65 -1.70
N HIS A 44 -12.19 -18.60 -1.05
CA HIS A 44 -12.00 -18.78 0.39
C HIS A 44 -11.06 -17.69 0.90
N PRO A 45 -11.51 -16.42 1.02
CA PRO A 45 -10.67 -15.31 1.47
C PRO A 45 -10.04 -15.55 2.85
N GLU A 46 -10.70 -16.33 3.72
CA GLU A 46 -10.21 -16.73 5.04
C GLU A 46 -8.90 -17.53 5.02
N ASN A 47 -8.53 -18.09 3.87
CA ASN A 47 -7.27 -18.83 3.68
C ASN A 47 -6.11 -17.94 3.18
N PHE A 48 -6.31 -16.63 3.08
CA PHE A 48 -5.34 -15.67 2.58
C PHE A 48 -4.83 -14.78 3.71
N VAL A 49 -3.65 -14.19 3.52
CA VAL A 49 -3.05 -13.21 4.42
C VAL A 49 -3.18 -11.81 3.81
N PRO A 50 -3.52 -10.77 4.60
CA PRO A 50 -3.43 -9.39 4.14
C PRO A 50 -1.99 -9.04 3.76
N ILE A 51 -1.82 -8.21 2.73
CA ILE A 51 -0.52 -7.64 2.34
C ILE A 51 -0.68 -6.12 2.18
N ASP A 52 0.24 -5.36 2.75
CA ASP A 52 0.13 -3.89 2.82
C ASP A 52 0.49 -3.23 1.49
N SER A 53 1.41 -3.83 0.73
CA SER A 53 1.81 -3.27 -0.56
C SER A 53 2.22 -4.32 -1.60
N ARG A 54 2.07 -3.94 -2.87
CA ARG A 54 2.59 -4.71 -3.99
C ARG A 54 4.11 -4.94 -3.88
N GLY A 55 4.86 -3.95 -3.40
CA GLY A 55 6.32 -4.04 -3.26
C GLY A 55 6.72 -5.08 -2.23
N GLU A 56 6.04 -5.09 -1.08
CA GLU A 56 6.20 -6.10 -0.03
C GLU A 56 5.85 -7.50 -0.54
N ALA A 57 4.71 -7.66 -1.21
CA ALA A 57 4.32 -8.94 -1.81
C ALA A 57 5.44 -9.52 -2.69
N LEU A 58 6.02 -8.69 -3.56
CA LEU A 58 7.11 -9.10 -4.43
C LEU A 58 8.40 -9.40 -3.65
N ALA A 59 8.73 -8.59 -2.64
CA ALA A 59 9.92 -8.79 -1.81
C ALA A 59 9.84 -10.11 -1.02
N GLU A 60 8.65 -10.51 -0.60
CA GLU A 60 8.36 -11.80 0.05
C GLU A 60 8.27 -12.98 -0.94
N GLY A 61 8.36 -12.72 -2.25
CA GLY A 61 8.37 -13.76 -3.28
C GLY A 61 6.98 -14.16 -3.80
N TYR A 62 5.92 -13.39 -3.51
CA TYR A 62 4.63 -13.60 -4.15
C TYR A 62 4.65 -13.17 -5.62
N VAL A 63 3.84 -13.83 -6.43
CA VAL A 63 3.62 -13.54 -7.85
C VAL A 63 2.24 -12.92 -8.03
N PRO A 64 2.08 -11.83 -8.83
CA PRO A 64 0.78 -11.23 -9.06
C PRO A 64 -0.17 -12.19 -9.79
N CYS A 65 -1.43 -12.21 -9.39
CA CYS A 65 -2.46 -12.95 -10.11
C CYS A 65 -2.61 -12.44 -11.54
N GLY A 66 -2.48 -13.31 -12.55
CA GLY A 66 -2.68 -12.93 -13.95
C GLY A 66 -4.11 -12.53 -14.33
N VAL A 67 -5.10 -12.79 -13.46
CA VAL A 67 -6.52 -12.45 -13.70
C VAL A 67 -6.84 -11.04 -13.24
N CYS A 68 -6.58 -10.70 -11.96
CA CYS A 68 -6.84 -9.36 -11.45
C CYS A 68 -5.67 -8.38 -11.62
N LYS A 69 -4.47 -8.88 -12.00
CA LYS A 69 -3.26 -8.11 -12.30
C LYS A 69 -2.95 -7.01 -11.28
N PRO A 70 -2.76 -7.39 -10.00
CA PRO A 70 -2.43 -6.46 -8.94
C PRO A 70 -1.02 -5.85 -9.04
#